data_AF-A0A818YI24-F1
#
_entry.id   AF-A0A818YI24-F1
#
_cell.length_a   1.000
_cell.length_b   1.000
_cell.length_c   1.000
_cell.angle_alpha   90.00
_cell.angle_beta   90.00
_cell.angle_gamma   90.00
#
_symmetry.space_group_name_H-M   'P 1'
#
loop_
_entity.id
_entity.type
_entity.pdbx_description
1 polymer ?
#
loop_
_entity_poly.entity_id
_entity_poly.type
_entity_poly.pdbx_seq_one_letter_code
_entity_poly.pdbx_strand_id
1 'polypeptide(L)'
;MKAKRTRQYYWMLFYELYNEYRGYYPIPVYLCSLITFSLLLYLSFNYLHFLVSTTLIDFTKIITPIDPHTRKVRGMSVEDKKLKYREFNYLKSETLTYEKRTYFNNIEILFRLRKRPRPQALLLIFHGCGRSAHDWFHTIERQRIIGAALELGYGCLVFQATDDFTHCWSNNPDVHQNTDAQMVLKGLEGFYKEFPHLEALPRFTFGASSGGIFSSIFVTNQRYSIQGQTLFISIILPEILEKHIKAKSYPVTAWIYMLRDLEFASEDRINASMRMFAREKIHHKSFIIEPIGLSRTTFHERIPTIRKETARYIYYRLEQNGWLGPYNHLRYNPRRRTVWQEFLFTPNNSTMETKEVLQNLNENKQYIPDFLNTVYGEHEISFERSYEALKWHRKIYHNRGNPPK
;
A
#
# COMPACT_ATOMS: atom_id res chain seq x y z
N MET A 1 -30.37 33.16 -26.74
CA MET A 1 -30.62 33.20 -28.20
C MET A 1 -29.49 33.84 -29.04
N LYS A 2 -28.68 34.78 -28.52
CA LYS A 2 -27.55 35.38 -29.29
C LYS A 2 -26.37 34.42 -29.58
N ALA A 3 -26.12 33.39 -28.77
CA ALA A 3 -25.01 32.44 -28.97
C ALA A 3 -25.23 31.42 -30.12
N LYS A 4 -26.48 31.18 -30.54
CA LYS A 4 -26.77 30.25 -31.66
C LYS A 4 -26.52 30.89 -33.03
N ARG A 5 -26.67 32.21 -33.17
CA ARG A 5 -26.42 32.92 -34.44
C ARG A 5 -24.94 33.10 -34.75
N THR A 6 -24.08 33.25 -33.75
CA THR A 6 -22.62 33.36 -33.96
C THR A 6 -22.01 32.05 -34.47
N ARG A 7 -22.49 30.89 -34.02
CA ARG A 7 -21.99 29.57 -34.50
C ARG A 7 -22.29 29.31 -35.98
N GLN A 8 -23.42 29.79 -36.49
CA GLN A 8 -23.77 29.66 -37.91
C GLN A 8 -22.87 30.53 -38.81
N TYR A 9 -22.47 31.71 -38.34
CA TYR A 9 -21.62 32.62 -39.13
C TYR A 9 -20.19 32.08 -39.31
N TYR A 10 -19.59 31.50 -38.26
CA TYR A 10 -18.25 30.91 -38.36
C TYR A 10 -18.22 29.64 -39.23
N TRP A 11 -19.29 28.84 -39.21
CA TRP A 11 -19.37 27.65 -40.07
C TRP A 11 -19.50 28.01 -41.55
N MET A 12 -20.24 29.07 -41.89
CA MET A 12 -20.37 29.56 -43.26
C MET A 12 -19.05 30.14 -43.81
N LEU A 13 -18.36 30.96 -43.02
CA LEU A 13 -17.04 31.52 -43.38
C LEU A 13 -15.98 30.43 -43.55
N PHE A 14 -16.00 29.40 -42.70
CA PHE A 14 -15.08 28.27 -42.82
C PHE A 14 -15.38 27.43 -44.08
N TYR A 15 -16.66 27.26 -44.44
CA TYR A 15 -17.08 26.48 -45.61
C TYR A 15 -16.79 27.19 -46.95
N GLU A 16 -16.89 28.52 -47.00
CA GLU A 16 -16.51 29.32 -48.18
C GLU A 16 -14.98 29.32 -48.37
N LEU A 17 -14.20 29.56 -47.31
CA LEU A 17 -12.74 29.45 -47.35
C LEU A 17 -12.24 28.05 -47.72
N TYR A 18 -12.92 27.00 -47.25
CA TYR A 18 -12.54 25.61 -47.56
C TYR A 18 -12.81 25.25 -49.04
N ASN A 19 -13.87 25.78 -49.64
CA ASN A 19 -14.20 25.49 -51.04
C ASN A 19 -13.37 26.31 -52.04
N GLU A 20 -12.97 27.54 -51.69
CA GLU A 20 -12.13 28.37 -52.55
C GLU A 20 -10.69 27.82 -52.69
N TYR A 21 -10.19 27.11 -51.67
CA TYR A 21 -8.81 26.59 -51.63
C TYR A 21 -8.65 25.11 -52.02
N ARG A 22 -9.75 24.42 -52.38
CA ARG A 22 -9.74 22.97 -52.69
C ARG A 22 -8.97 22.61 -53.97
N GLY A 23 -8.65 23.61 -54.81
CA GLY A 23 -8.08 23.40 -56.14
C GLY A 23 -6.56 23.43 -56.26
N TYR A 24 -5.80 23.99 -55.29
CA TYR A 24 -4.40 24.34 -55.59
C TYR A 24 -3.31 23.71 -54.71
N TYR A 25 -3.49 23.38 -53.43
CA TYR A 25 -2.45 22.65 -52.67
C TYR A 25 -3.04 21.92 -51.44
N PRO A 26 -3.15 20.58 -51.42
CA PRO A 26 -3.72 19.85 -50.28
C PRO A 26 -2.75 19.66 -49.11
N ILE A 27 -1.45 19.93 -49.27
CA ILE A 27 -0.42 19.64 -48.26
C ILE A 27 -0.19 20.80 -47.25
N PRO A 28 -0.22 22.09 -47.64
CA PRO A 28 0.10 23.19 -46.71
C PRO A 28 -0.95 23.40 -45.62
N VAL A 29 -2.24 23.20 -45.92
CA VAL A 29 -3.32 23.49 -44.95
C VAL A 29 -3.32 22.48 -43.79
N TYR A 30 -3.07 21.20 -44.06
CA TYR A 30 -2.96 20.17 -43.02
C TYR A 30 -1.69 20.34 -42.17
N LEU A 31 -0.58 20.76 -42.78
CA LEU A 31 0.65 21.07 -42.03
C LEU A 31 0.46 22.31 -41.14
N CYS A 32 -0.17 23.37 -41.65
CA CYS A 32 -0.47 24.57 -40.87
C CYS A 32 -1.43 24.26 -39.70
N SER A 33 -2.44 23.41 -39.90
CA SER A 33 -3.36 23.01 -38.83
C SER A 33 -2.70 22.12 -37.77
N LEU A 34 -1.82 21.20 -38.17
CA LEU A 34 -1.00 20.40 -37.24
C LEU A 34 -0.03 21.26 -36.43
N ILE A 35 0.63 22.23 -37.07
CA ILE A 35 1.55 23.15 -36.40
C ILE A 35 0.80 24.03 -35.41
N THR A 36 -0.34 24.62 -35.81
CA THR A 36 -1.15 25.44 -34.90
C THR A 36 -1.72 24.63 -33.74
N PHE A 37 -2.18 23.39 -33.97
CA PHE A 37 -2.64 22.50 -32.91
C PHE A 37 -1.50 22.13 -31.95
N SER A 38 -0.31 21.82 -32.46
CA SER A 38 0.88 21.50 -31.66
C SER A 38 1.34 22.71 -30.84
N LEU A 39 1.28 23.92 -31.41
CA LEU A 39 1.62 25.17 -30.72
C LEU A 39 0.62 25.46 -29.60
N LEU A 40 -0.68 25.25 -29.83
CA LEU A 40 -1.71 25.42 -28.80
C LEU A 40 -1.57 24.41 -27.66
N LEU A 41 -1.24 23.15 -27.96
CA LEU A 41 -0.91 22.14 -26.95
C LEU A 41 0.33 22.54 -26.15
N TYR A 42 1.40 22.98 -26.81
CA TYR A 42 2.62 23.45 -26.15
C TYR A 42 2.34 24.63 -25.22
N LEU A 43 1.58 25.63 -25.69
CA LEU A 43 1.22 26.80 -24.89
C LEU A 43 0.30 26.41 -23.73
N SER A 44 -0.63 25.48 -23.92
CA SER A 44 -1.51 24.98 -22.86
C SER A 44 -0.73 24.21 -21.78
N PHE A 45 0.24 23.38 -22.19
CA PHE A 45 1.13 22.68 -21.26
C PHE A 45 2.04 23.63 -20.51
N ASN A 46 2.61 24.64 -21.18
CA ASN A 46 3.44 25.65 -20.53
C ASN A 46 2.63 26.55 -19.60
N TYR A 47 1.39 26.89 -19.96
CA TYR A 47 0.49 27.64 -19.09
C TYR A 47 0.06 26.83 -17.86
N LEU A 48 -0.22 25.53 -18.03
CA LEU A 48 -0.51 24.62 -16.92
C LEU A 48 0.74 24.45 -16.03
N HIS A 49 1.92 24.29 -16.61
CA HIS A 49 3.19 24.25 -15.88
C HIS A 49 3.45 25.56 -15.14
N PHE A 50 3.19 26.71 -15.77
CA PHE A 50 3.30 28.03 -15.17
C PHE A 50 2.33 28.18 -13.98
N LEU A 51 1.06 27.80 -14.13
CA LEU A 51 0.07 27.82 -13.05
C LEU A 51 0.44 26.89 -11.90
N VAL A 52 0.96 25.69 -12.19
CA VAL A 52 1.47 24.77 -11.17
C VAL A 52 2.72 25.36 -10.49
N SER A 53 3.63 25.97 -11.24
CA SER A 53 4.85 26.58 -10.70
C SER A 53 4.61 27.86 -9.89
N THR A 54 3.52 28.58 -10.16
CA THR A 54 3.18 29.84 -9.48
C THR A 54 2.21 29.67 -8.31
N THR A 55 1.57 28.49 -8.18
CA THR A 55 0.75 28.12 -7.02
C THR A 55 1.47 27.17 -6.05
N LEU A 56 2.67 26.71 -6.39
CA LEU A 56 3.54 26.04 -5.43
C LEU A 56 4.17 27.08 -4.50
N ILE A 57 3.68 27.08 -3.26
CA ILE A 57 4.48 27.44 -2.09
C ILE A 57 5.87 26.83 -2.30
N ASP A 58 6.92 27.64 -2.24
CA ASP A 58 8.31 27.23 -2.38
C ASP A 58 8.70 26.29 -1.23
N PHE A 59 8.31 25.02 -1.35
CA PHE A 59 8.67 23.94 -0.42
C PHE A 59 10.18 23.62 -0.49
N THR A 60 10.90 24.13 -1.51
CA THR A 60 12.35 23.95 -1.61
C THR A 60 13.12 24.87 -0.66
N LYS A 61 12.49 25.93 -0.12
CA LYS A 61 13.09 26.80 0.91
C LYS A 61 12.80 26.42 2.36
N ILE A 62 12.01 25.36 2.62
CA ILE A 62 11.75 24.84 3.97
C ILE A 62 12.52 23.55 4.27
N ILE A 63 13.20 22.96 3.28
CA ILE A 63 14.06 21.79 3.50
C ILE A 63 15.51 22.26 3.58
N THR A 64 15.89 22.78 4.75
CA THR A 64 17.24 22.49 5.21
C THR A 64 17.36 20.97 5.35
N PRO A 65 18.49 20.34 4.99
CA PRO A 65 18.69 18.94 5.33
C PRO A 65 18.67 18.86 6.85
N ILE A 66 17.53 18.46 7.41
CA ILE A 66 17.46 18.04 8.81
C ILE A 66 18.33 16.80 8.86
N ASP A 67 19.53 16.96 9.41
CA ASP A 67 20.37 15.86 9.82
C ASP A 67 19.53 14.95 10.73
N PRO A 68 19.17 13.72 10.30
CA PRO A 68 18.37 12.81 11.10
C PRO A 68 19.09 12.39 12.39
N HIS A 69 20.37 12.75 12.56
CA HIS A 69 21.22 12.28 13.66
C HIS A 69 21.14 13.10 14.96
N THR A 70 20.31 14.14 15.07
CA THR A 70 20.24 14.93 16.33
C THR A 70 19.13 14.51 17.29
N ARG A 71 18.22 13.59 16.92
CA ARG A 71 17.25 13.06 17.90
C ARG A 71 17.91 11.95 18.72
N LYS A 72 18.33 12.28 19.94
CA LYS A 72 18.69 11.30 20.98
C LYS A 72 17.58 10.25 21.07
N VAL A 73 17.84 9.08 20.50
CA VAL A 73 17.00 7.90 20.60
C VAL A 73 16.94 7.55 22.07
N ARG A 74 15.80 7.83 22.70
CA ARG A 74 15.51 7.34 24.05
C ARG A 74 15.42 5.83 23.91
N GLY A 75 16.44 5.12 24.37
CA GLY A 75 16.48 3.67 24.36
C GLY A 75 15.28 3.11 25.10
N MET A 76 14.23 2.75 24.36
CA MET A 76 13.27 1.77 24.84
C MET A 76 13.99 0.43 24.77
N SER A 77 14.48 -0.05 25.91
CA SER A 77 14.86 -1.45 26.08
C SER A 77 13.60 -2.30 26.01
N VAL A 78 13.14 -2.55 24.79
CA VAL A 78 12.20 -3.64 24.57
C VAL A 78 13.10 -4.86 24.44
N GLU A 79 13.10 -5.70 25.48
CA GLU A 79 13.41 -7.13 25.32
C GLU A 79 12.37 -7.72 24.37
N ASP A 80 12.47 -7.38 23.10
CA ASP A 80 11.77 -8.05 22.03
C ASP A 80 12.33 -9.46 22.03
N LYS A 81 11.55 -10.42 22.53
CA LYS A 81 11.71 -11.83 22.18
C LYS A 81 11.94 -11.84 20.67
N LYS A 82 13.18 -12.06 20.22
CA LYS A 82 13.56 -12.07 18.80
C LYS A 82 12.48 -12.83 18.05
N LEU A 83 11.64 -12.13 17.31
CA LEU A 83 10.69 -12.71 16.40
C LEU A 83 11.53 -13.63 15.50
N LYS A 84 11.44 -14.94 15.71
CA LYS A 84 12.24 -15.88 14.96
C LYS A 84 11.59 -16.03 13.59
N TYR A 85 11.91 -15.11 12.68
CA TYR A 85 11.47 -15.10 11.28
C TYR A 85 11.66 -16.45 10.56
N ARG A 86 12.58 -17.28 11.07
CA ARG A 86 12.90 -18.65 10.60
C ARG A 86 11.90 -19.73 10.99
N GLU A 87 11.14 -19.55 12.07
CA GLU A 87 10.14 -20.56 12.49
C GLU A 87 8.92 -20.55 11.58
N PHE A 88 8.68 -19.45 10.85
CA PHE A 88 7.70 -19.37 9.77
C PHE A 88 8.31 -19.85 8.45
N ASN A 89 8.46 -21.16 8.30
CA ASN A 89 8.99 -21.77 7.08
C ASN A 89 7.93 -21.79 5.96
N TYR A 90 7.83 -20.70 5.18
CA TYR A 90 6.86 -20.61 4.08
C TYR A 90 7.00 -21.73 3.03
N LEU A 91 8.19 -22.31 2.85
CA LEU A 91 8.42 -23.41 1.89
C LEU A 91 7.79 -24.74 2.32
N LYS A 92 7.48 -24.91 3.60
CA LYS A 92 6.84 -26.12 4.15
C LYS A 92 5.47 -25.86 4.74
N SER A 93 5.02 -24.62 4.68
CA SER A 93 3.83 -24.25 5.40
C SER A 93 2.60 -24.53 4.56
N GLU A 94 1.63 -25.21 5.16
CA GLU A 94 0.23 -25.17 4.74
C GLU A 94 -0.31 -23.71 4.65
N THR A 95 0.51 -22.69 4.96
CA THR A 95 0.25 -21.26 4.78
C THR A 95 0.27 -20.70 3.39
N LEU A 96 0.72 -21.48 2.40
CA LEU A 96 0.63 -21.10 0.99
C LEU A 96 -0.75 -21.37 0.37
N THR A 97 -1.54 -22.26 0.96
CA THR A 97 -2.82 -22.65 0.36
C THR A 97 -3.95 -21.75 0.85
N TYR A 98 -4.66 -21.14 -0.08
CA TYR A 98 -5.93 -20.45 0.15
C TYR A 98 -7.04 -21.15 -0.63
N GLU A 99 -8.26 -21.00 -0.15
CA GLU A 99 -9.44 -21.32 -0.94
C GLU A 99 -9.87 -20.08 -1.70
N LYS A 100 -10.42 -20.28 -2.89
CA LYS A 100 -11.02 -19.23 -3.71
C LYS A 100 -12.49 -19.55 -3.92
N ARG A 101 -13.34 -18.54 -3.77
CA ARG A 101 -14.74 -18.59 -4.18
C ARG A 101 -15.06 -17.37 -5.02
N THR A 102 -15.85 -17.59 -6.05
CA THR A 102 -16.34 -16.55 -6.94
C THR A 102 -17.85 -16.46 -6.75
N TYR A 103 -18.31 -15.28 -6.37
CA TYR A 103 -19.73 -14.97 -6.14
C TYR A 103 -20.30 -14.18 -7.31
N PHE A 104 -21.59 -13.85 -7.25
CA PHE A 104 -22.31 -13.11 -8.29
C PHE A 104 -21.54 -11.85 -8.74
N ASN A 105 -21.52 -11.57 -10.06
CA ASN A 105 -20.70 -10.53 -10.70
C ASN A 105 -19.18 -10.75 -10.61
N ASN A 106 -18.71 -12.00 -10.64
CA ASN A 106 -17.29 -12.35 -10.62
C ASN A 106 -16.53 -11.82 -9.38
N ILE A 107 -17.22 -11.66 -8.26
CA ILE A 107 -16.60 -11.16 -7.03
C ILE A 107 -15.79 -12.29 -6.41
N GLU A 108 -14.47 -12.15 -6.41
CA GLU A 108 -13.56 -13.16 -5.89
C GLU A 108 -13.21 -12.88 -4.44
N ILE A 109 -13.35 -13.91 -3.59
CA ILE A 109 -12.85 -13.90 -2.22
C ILE A 109 -11.85 -15.03 -2.09
N LEU A 110 -10.62 -14.65 -1.79
CA LEU A 110 -9.56 -15.59 -1.41
C LEU A 110 -9.56 -15.65 0.10
N PHE A 111 -9.67 -16.85 0.67
CA PHE A 111 -9.78 -16.96 2.12
C PHE A 111 -8.99 -18.12 2.67
N ARG A 112 -8.73 -18.00 3.97
CA ARG A 112 -8.09 -19.04 4.74
C ARG A 112 -8.67 -19.12 6.13
N LEU A 113 -9.15 -20.31 6.47
CA LEU A 113 -9.76 -20.61 7.74
C LEU A 113 -9.00 -21.79 8.37
N ARG A 114 -8.64 -21.68 9.64
CA ARG A 114 -8.13 -22.85 10.38
C ARG A 114 -9.29 -23.79 10.67
N LYS A 115 -9.14 -25.08 10.32
CA LYS A 115 -10.13 -26.10 10.70
C LYS A 115 -10.17 -26.28 12.22
N ARG A 116 -8.99 -26.30 12.86
CA ARG A 116 -8.83 -26.39 14.32
C ARG A 116 -7.63 -25.58 14.83
N PRO A 117 -7.79 -24.79 15.91
CA PRO A 117 -9.08 -24.33 16.44
C PRO A 117 -9.86 -23.54 15.37
N ARG A 118 -11.19 -23.51 15.49
CA ARG A 118 -12.04 -22.73 14.59
C ARG A 118 -11.77 -21.23 14.74
N PRO A 119 -11.98 -20.41 13.70
CA PRO A 119 -11.84 -18.96 13.79
C PRO A 119 -12.74 -18.38 14.89
N GLN A 120 -12.20 -17.39 15.61
CA GLN A 120 -12.90 -16.63 16.64
C GLN A 120 -13.19 -15.19 16.21
N ALA A 121 -12.63 -14.77 15.08
CA ALA A 121 -12.82 -13.47 14.46
C ALA A 121 -12.53 -13.61 12.96
N LEU A 122 -13.00 -12.66 12.15
CA LEU A 122 -12.64 -12.52 10.75
C LEU A 122 -11.75 -11.30 10.55
N LEU A 123 -10.72 -11.45 9.71
CA LEU A 123 -9.88 -10.36 9.24
C LEU A 123 -10.16 -10.16 7.75
N LEU A 124 -10.78 -9.03 7.41
CA LEU A 124 -11.02 -8.60 6.03
C LEU A 124 -9.80 -7.81 5.55
N ILE A 125 -9.22 -8.20 4.43
CA ILE A 125 -7.89 -7.74 4.02
C ILE A 125 -7.96 -7.08 2.66
N PHE A 126 -7.35 -5.88 2.57
CA PHE A 126 -7.36 -5.03 1.39
C PHE A 126 -5.92 -4.66 0.98
N HIS A 127 -5.53 -5.02 -0.24
CA HIS A 127 -4.18 -4.78 -0.77
C HIS A 127 -3.91 -3.29 -1.10
N GLY A 128 -2.66 -2.93 -1.34
CA GLY A 128 -2.31 -1.61 -1.89
C GLY A 128 -2.41 -1.56 -3.41
N CYS A 129 -2.24 -0.38 -4.00
CA CYS A 129 -2.20 -0.20 -5.47
C CYS A 129 -1.12 -1.08 -6.13
N GLY A 130 -1.37 -1.49 -7.38
CA GLY A 130 -0.46 -2.34 -8.16
C GLY A 130 -0.25 -3.75 -7.60
N ARG A 131 -1.07 -4.16 -6.62
CA ARG A 131 -1.08 -5.50 -6.03
C ARG A 131 -2.44 -6.14 -6.22
N SER A 132 -2.53 -7.44 -6.04
CA SER A 132 -3.76 -8.22 -6.11
C SER A 132 -4.08 -8.94 -4.80
N ALA A 133 -5.28 -9.50 -4.69
CA ALA A 133 -5.64 -10.38 -3.59
C ALA A 133 -4.68 -11.59 -3.47
N HIS A 134 -4.15 -12.08 -4.59
CA HIS A 134 -3.24 -13.23 -4.62
C HIS A 134 -1.89 -12.94 -3.94
N ASP A 135 -1.41 -11.70 -3.96
CA ASP A 135 -0.12 -11.32 -3.37
C ASP A 135 -0.06 -11.59 -1.87
N TRP A 136 -1.20 -11.61 -1.20
CA TRP A 136 -1.31 -11.96 0.22
C TRP A 136 -0.88 -13.39 0.55
N PHE A 137 -0.94 -14.27 -0.45
CA PHE A 137 -0.59 -15.67 -0.32
C PHE A 137 0.67 -16.04 -1.07
N HIS A 138 1.28 -15.13 -1.83
CA HIS A 138 2.49 -15.40 -2.62
C HIS A 138 3.73 -14.62 -2.16
N THR A 139 3.57 -13.49 -1.48
CA THR A 139 4.70 -12.70 -0.98
C THR A 139 5.00 -13.00 0.48
N ILE A 140 6.28 -13.08 0.83
CA ILE A 140 6.75 -13.58 2.13
C ILE A 140 6.21 -12.74 3.31
N GLU A 141 6.28 -11.41 3.23
CA GLU A 141 5.82 -10.53 4.31
C GLU A 141 4.29 -10.63 4.51
N ARG A 142 3.52 -10.70 3.42
CA ARG A 142 2.06 -10.82 3.52
C ARG A 142 1.62 -12.19 4.05
N GLN A 143 2.30 -13.26 3.64
CA GLN A 143 2.07 -14.60 4.20
C GLN A 143 2.36 -14.66 5.71
N ARG A 144 3.42 -13.98 6.18
CA ARG A 144 3.71 -13.87 7.63
C ARG A 144 2.56 -13.17 8.38
N ILE A 145 2.00 -12.11 7.80
CA ILE A 145 0.84 -11.41 8.37
C ILE A 145 -0.39 -12.34 8.42
N ILE A 146 -0.67 -13.08 7.34
CA ILE A 146 -1.74 -14.09 7.32
C ILE A 146 -1.50 -15.15 8.41
N GLY A 147 -0.28 -15.68 8.50
CA GLY A 147 0.12 -16.65 9.53
C GLY A 147 -0.16 -16.17 10.94
N ALA A 148 0.33 -14.96 11.25
CA ALA A 148 0.09 -14.32 12.54
C ALA A 148 -1.39 -14.11 12.84
N ALA A 149 -2.20 -13.69 11.86
CA ALA A 149 -3.63 -13.57 12.04
C ALA A 149 -4.27 -14.93 12.39
N LEU A 150 -3.91 -15.99 11.67
CA LEU A 150 -4.43 -17.35 11.94
C LEU A 150 -3.97 -17.89 13.30
N GLU A 151 -2.75 -17.58 13.73
CA GLU A 151 -2.24 -17.91 15.07
C GLU A 151 -3.04 -17.20 16.18
N LEU A 152 -3.43 -15.95 15.93
CA LEU A 152 -4.26 -15.15 16.83
C LEU A 152 -5.76 -15.50 16.79
N GLY A 153 -6.14 -16.51 15.99
CA GLY A 153 -7.49 -17.04 15.90
C GLY A 153 -8.39 -16.31 14.90
N TYR A 154 -7.83 -15.53 13.98
CA TYR A 154 -8.59 -14.96 12.87
C TYR A 154 -8.82 -16.00 11.76
N GLY A 155 -9.92 -15.87 11.03
CA GLY A 155 -10.05 -16.35 9.66
C GLY A 155 -9.82 -15.18 8.71
N CYS A 156 -9.04 -15.37 7.65
CA CYS A 156 -8.65 -14.29 6.74
C CYS A 156 -9.48 -14.33 5.46
N LEU A 157 -10.07 -13.20 5.08
CA LEU A 157 -10.76 -12.99 3.81
C LEU A 157 -10.07 -11.85 3.08
N VAL A 158 -9.55 -12.12 1.88
CA VAL A 158 -8.81 -11.18 1.05
C VAL A 158 -9.64 -10.85 -0.18
N PHE A 159 -9.76 -9.55 -0.45
CA PHE A 159 -10.58 -9.02 -1.53
C PHE A 159 -9.71 -8.39 -2.61
N GLN A 160 -10.23 -8.40 -3.83
CA GLN A 160 -9.65 -7.75 -5.01
C GLN A 160 -10.34 -6.41 -5.26
N ALA A 161 -9.58 -5.35 -5.52
CA ALA A 161 -10.14 -4.08 -5.97
C ALA A 161 -10.74 -4.21 -7.39
N THR A 162 -11.78 -3.43 -7.70
CA THR A 162 -12.48 -3.47 -9.00
C THR A 162 -11.76 -2.74 -10.14
N ASP A 163 -10.77 -1.90 -9.85
CA ASP A 163 -9.94 -1.26 -10.87
C ASP A 163 -8.85 -2.23 -11.37
N ASP A 164 -9.10 -2.85 -12.52
CA ASP A 164 -8.18 -3.81 -13.15
C ASP A 164 -6.92 -3.17 -13.77
N PHE A 165 -6.87 -1.83 -13.87
CA PHE A 165 -5.71 -1.13 -14.44
C PHE A 165 -4.72 -0.74 -13.36
N THR A 166 -5.15 0.04 -12.38
CA THR A 166 -4.25 0.50 -11.31
C THR A 166 -4.19 -0.46 -10.12
N HIS A 167 -5.16 -1.38 -10.02
CA HIS A 167 -5.40 -2.21 -8.84
C HIS A 167 -5.48 -1.38 -7.54
N CYS A 168 -5.97 -0.14 -7.64
CA CYS A 168 -6.25 0.70 -6.49
C CYS A 168 -7.70 0.56 -6.06
N TRP A 169 -7.94 0.74 -4.76
CA TRP A 169 -9.28 0.85 -4.22
C TRP A 169 -9.85 2.25 -4.46
N SER A 170 -11.16 2.32 -4.69
CA SER A 170 -11.93 3.55 -4.77
C SER A 170 -11.83 4.34 -3.48
N ASN A 171 -11.48 5.62 -3.63
CA ASN A 171 -11.36 6.57 -2.53
C ASN A 171 -12.64 7.40 -2.31
N ASN A 172 -13.76 7.05 -2.96
CA ASN A 172 -15.03 7.75 -2.74
C ASN A 172 -15.44 7.60 -1.26
N PRO A 173 -15.52 8.70 -0.49
CA PRO A 173 -15.77 8.64 0.94
C PRO A 173 -17.21 8.23 1.28
N ASP A 174 -18.15 8.32 0.35
CA ASP A 174 -19.50 7.78 0.54
C ASP A 174 -19.50 6.27 0.27
N VAL A 175 -19.56 5.48 1.35
CA VAL A 175 -19.58 4.01 1.28
C VAL A 175 -20.73 3.44 0.43
N HIS A 176 -21.83 4.17 0.27
CA HIS A 176 -22.96 3.75 -0.55
C HIS A 176 -22.72 3.98 -2.06
N GLN A 177 -21.88 4.94 -2.40
CA GLN A 177 -21.48 5.26 -3.77
C GLN A 177 -20.11 4.67 -4.15
N ASN A 178 -19.39 4.11 -3.18
CA ASN A 178 -18.11 3.46 -3.38
C ASN A 178 -18.31 2.06 -3.99
N THR A 179 -17.89 1.89 -5.25
CA THR A 179 -18.07 0.66 -6.04
C THR A 179 -17.43 -0.56 -5.38
N ASP A 180 -16.22 -0.42 -4.86
CA ASP A 180 -15.52 -1.50 -4.16
C ASP A 180 -16.23 -1.88 -2.86
N ALA A 181 -16.77 -0.89 -2.13
CA ALA A 181 -17.52 -1.19 -0.90
C ALA A 181 -18.77 -2.01 -1.23
N GLN A 182 -19.50 -1.63 -2.28
CA GLN A 182 -20.68 -2.39 -2.72
C GLN A 182 -20.30 -3.80 -3.19
N MET A 183 -19.16 -3.97 -3.86
CA MET A 183 -18.62 -5.27 -4.25
C MET A 183 -18.30 -6.13 -3.01
N VAL A 184 -17.55 -5.60 -2.04
CA VAL A 184 -17.20 -6.33 -0.81
C VAL A 184 -18.45 -6.76 -0.03
N LEU A 185 -19.46 -5.90 0.09
CA LEU A 185 -20.71 -6.24 0.79
C LEU A 185 -21.46 -7.39 0.13
N LYS A 186 -21.58 -7.38 -1.21
CA LYS A 186 -22.21 -8.44 -1.99
C LYS A 186 -21.44 -9.75 -1.89
N GLY A 187 -20.10 -9.67 -1.98
CA GLY A 187 -19.21 -10.82 -1.79
C GLY A 187 -19.40 -11.45 -0.40
N LEU A 188 -19.42 -10.63 0.65
CA LEU A 188 -19.66 -11.09 2.02
C LEU A 188 -21.03 -11.74 2.19
N GLU A 189 -22.08 -11.19 1.57
CA GLU A 189 -23.41 -11.82 1.60
C GLU A 189 -23.40 -13.21 0.97
N GLY A 190 -22.75 -13.36 -0.19
CA GLY A 190 -22.58 -14.68 -0.84
C GLY A 190 -21.77 -15.64 0.03
N PHE A 191 -20.67 -15.14 0.60
CA PHE A 191 -19.80 -15.91 1.49
C PHE A 191 -20.53 -16.42 2.74
N TYR A 192 -21.34 -15.58 3.38
CA TYR A 192 -22.09 -15.98 4.57
C TYR A 192 -23.25 -16.93 4.28
N LYS A 193 -23.83 -16.92 3.08
CA LYS A 193 -24.79 -17.96 2.68
C LYS A 193 -24.13 -19.36 2.65
N GLU A 194 -22.87 -19.44 2.24
CA GLU A 194 -22.09 -20.69 2.22
C GLU A 194 -21.53 -21.04 3.61
N PHE A 195 -21.11 -20.03 4.38
CA PHE A 195 -20.50 -20.19 5.69
C PHE A 195 -21.25 -19.40 6.79
N PRO A 196 -22.51 -19.77 7.10
CA PRO A 196 -23.39 -18.96 7.96
C PRO A 196 -22.86 -18.78 9.38
N HIS A 197 -22.14 -19.78 9.90
CA HIS A 197 -21.53 -19.71 11.23
C HIS A 197 -20.44 -18.63 11.35
N LEU A 198 -19.89 -18.13 10.24
CA LEU A 198 -18.86 -17.08 10.23
C LEU A 198 -19.46 -15.67 10.28
N GLU A 199 -20.72 -15.48 9.91
CA GLU A 199 -21.38 -14.17 9.90
C GLU A 199 -21.44 -13.53 11.29
N ALA A 200 -21.65 -14.37 12.30
CA ALA A 200 -21.75 -13.99 13.71
C ALA A 200 -20.40 -13.65 14.36
N LEU A 201 -19.27 -13.91 13.68
CA LEU A 201 -17.95 -13.62 14.23
C LEU A 201 -17.64 -12.12 14.20
N PRO A 202 -16.89 -11.60 15.19
CA PRO A 202 -16.41 -10.23 15.14
C PRO A 202 -15.48 -10.04 13.94
N ARG A 203 -15.67 -8.92 13.24
CA ARG A 203 -14.91 -8.57 12.03
C ARG A 203 -13.91 -7.46 12.32
N PHE A 204 -12.74 -7.60 11.74
CA PHE A 204 -11.67 -6.62 11.76
C PHE A 204 -11.20 -6.39 10.33
N THR A 205 -10.59 -5.25 10.06
CA THR A 205 -10.01 -4.95 8.76
C THR A 205 -8.50 -4.76 8.84
N PHE A 206 -7.79 -5.11 7.78
CA PHE A 206 -6.39 -4.78 7.56
C PHE A 206 -6.24 -4.24 6.15
N GLY A 207 -5.91 -2.97 6.02
CA GLY A 207 -5.74 -2.31 4.73
C GLY A 207 -4.35 -1.71 4.59
N ALA A 208 -3.71 -1.90 3.45
CA ALA A 208 -2.41 -1.31 3.13
C ALA A 208 -2.51 -0.23 2.05
N SER A 209 -1.88 0.92 2.26
CA SER A 209 -1.88 2.05 1.31
C SER A 209 -3.31 2.42 0.88
N SER A 210 -3.68 2.30 -0.41
CA SER A 210 -5.05 2.51 -0.90
C SER A 210 -6.08 1.59 -0.23
N GLY A 211 -5.72 0.34 0.08
CA GLY A 211 -6.58 -0.57 0.84
C GLY A 211 -6.79 -0.11 2.29
N GLY A 212 -5.85 0.64 2.85
CA GLY A 212 -6.01 1.30 4.16
C GLY A 212 -7.01 2.46 4.08
N ILE A 213 -6.92 3.30 3.04
CA ILE A 213 -7.90 4.36 2.78
C ILE A 213 -9.28 3.72 2.61
N PHE A 214 -9.39 2.70 1.78
CA PHE A 214 -10.63 1.97 1.57
C PHE A 214 -11.16 1.33 2.85
N SER A 215 -10.31 0.68 3.65
CA SER A 215 -10.72 0.18 4.98
C SER A 215 -11.36 1.29 5.80
N SER A 216 -10.75 2.48 5.83
CA SER A 216 -11.25 3.62 6.60
C SER A 216 -12.64 4.11 6.13
N ILE A 217 -12.97 3.91 4.85
CA ILE A 217 -14.29 4.18 4.28
C ILE A 217 -15.24 3.03 4.60
N PHE A 218 -14.82 1.78 4.36
CA PHE A 218 -15.63 0.58 4.50
C PHE A 218 -16.17 0.41 5.91
N VAL A 219 -15.39 0.75 6.94
CA VAL A 219 -15.84 0.64 8.35
C VAL A 219 -17.00 1.57 8.70
N THR A 220 -17.31 2.58 7.86
CA THR A 220 -18.47 3.46 8.06
C THR A 220 -19.79 2.79 7.67
N ASN A 221 -19.72 1.62 7.04
CA ASN A 221 -20.88 0.82 6.70
C ASN A 221 -21.56 0.23 7.95
N GLN A 222 -22.88 0.36 8.02
CA GLN A 222 -23.69 -0.14 9.13
C GLN A 222 -24.12 -1.61 8.99
N ARG A 223 -24.06 -2.21 7.79
CA ARG A 223 -24.48 -3.59 7.52
C ARG A 223 -23.63 -4.62 8.26
N TYR A 224 -22.32 -4.40 8.31
CA TYR A 224 -21.39 -5.29 9.01
C TYR A 224 -20.51 -4.51 9.98
N SER A 225 -20.85 -4.56 11.28
CA SER A 225 -20.14 -3.83 12.33
C SER A 225 -18.66 -4.26 12.48
N ILE A 226 -17.73 -3.41 12.05
CA ILE A 226 -16.29 -3.64 12.20
C ILE A 226 -15.85 -3.27 13.62
N GLN A 227 -15.14 -4.17 14.30
CA GLN A 227 -14.74 -4.00 15.71
C GLN A 227 -13.38 -3.29 15.84
N GLY A 228 -12.53 -3.42 14.83
CA GLY A 228 -11.24 -2.75 14.77
C GLY A 228 -10.64 -2.77 13.37
N GLN A 229 -9.78 -1.80 13.08
CA GLN A 229 -9.10 -1.69 11.80
C GLN A 229 -7.61 -1.42 11.96
N THR A 230 -6.81 -2.06 11.12
CA THR A 230 -5.39 -1.78 10.97
C THR A 230 -5.15 -1.05 9.64
N LEU A 231 -4.59 0.15 9.73
CA LEU A 231 -4.21 0.99 8.60
C LEU A 231 -2.68 0.92 8.44
N PHE A 232 -2.21 0.21 7.43
CA PHE A 232 -0.78 0.04 7.15
C PHE A 232 -0.35 1.02 6.05
N ILE A 233 0.69 1.82 6.29
CA ILE A 233 1.22 2.84 5.35
C ILE A 233 0.09 3.67 4.71
N SER A 234 -0.86 4.08 5.55
CA SER A 234 -2.10 4.70 5.10
C SER A 234 -2.62 5.72 6.11
N ILE A 235 -3.45 6.62 5.62
CA ILE A 235 -4.11 7.67 6.39
C ILE A 235 -5.64 7.53 6.28
N ILE A 236 -6.36 8.29 7.08
CA ILE A 236 -7.80 8.46 6.93
C ILE A 236 -8.07 9.79 6.22
N LEU A 237 -8.98 9.78 5.24
CA LEU A 237 -9.35 10.98 4.50
C LEU A 237 -10.06 12.01 5.40
N PRO A 238 -9.80 13.32 5.22
CA PRO A 238 -10.45 14.39 5.99
C PRO A 238 -11.99 14.30 6.04
N GLU A 239 -12.62 13.91 4.93
CA GLU A 239 -14.07 13.79 4.81
C GLU A 239 -14.63 12.70 5.74
N ILE A 240 -13.90 11.59 5.89
CA ILE A 240 -14.25 10.51 6.83
C ILE A 240 -14.02 10.97 8.27
N LEU A 241 -12.91 11.68 8.51
CA LEU A 241 -12.57 12.27 9.81
C LEU A 241 -13.69 13.21 10.30
N GLU A 242 -14.19 14.08 9.43
CA GLU A 242 -15.20 15.08 9.81
C GLU A 242 -16.60 14.49 10.00
N LYS A 243 -17.02 13.56 9.13
CA LYS A 243 -18.40 13.06 9.11
C LYS A 243 -18.65 11.93 10.09
N HIS A 244 -17.74 10.96 10.17
CA HIS A 244 -18.01 9.69 10.88
C HIS A 244 -17.36 9.62 12.25
N ILE A 245 -16.17 10.21 12.41
CA ILE A 245 -15.46 10.14 13.68
C ILE A 245 -16.07 11.07 14.73
N LYS A 246 -16.50 12.27 14.35
CA LYS A 246 -17.24 13.17 15.25
C LYS A 246 -18.56 12.58 15.76
N ALA A 247 -19.13 11.62 15.02
CA ALA A 247 -20.35 10.91 15.42
C ALA A 247 -20.10 9.76 16.41
N LYS A 248 -18.85 9.55 16.87
CA LYS A 248 -18.43 8.49 17.83
C LYS A 248 -18.76 7.05 17.40
N SER A 249 -18.98 6.81 16.12
CA SER A 249 -19.36 5.51 15.56
C SER A 249 -18.19 4.76 14.90
N TYR A 250 -16.96 5.24 15.10
CA TYR A 250 -15.79 4.73 14.40
C TYR A 250 -15.05 3.65 15.20
N PRO A 251 -14.55 2.57 14.56
CA PRO A 251 -13.94 1.47 15.28
C PRO A 251 -12.57 1.81 15.84
N VAL A 252 -12.06 0.92 16.70
CA VAL A 252 -10.70 0.99 17.23
C VAL A 252 -9.70 0.93 16.08
N THR A 253 -8.75 1.88 16.03
CA THR A 253 -7.82 1.97 14.90
C THR A 253 -6.36 1.80 15.33
N ALA A 254 -5.67 0.86 14.68
CA ALA A 254 -4.21 0.76 14.72
C ALA A 254 -3.61 1.37 13.45
N TRP A 255 -2.62 2.24 13.59
CA TRP A 255 -1.76 2.65 12.49
C TRP A 255 -0.45 1.89 12.53
N ILE A 256 -0.04 1.32 11.41
CA ILE A 256 1.32 0.85 11.20
C ILE A 256 1.92 1.70 10.10
N TYR A 257 3.05 2.34 10.35
CA TYR A 257 3.69 3.16 9.34
C TYR A 257 5.21 3.09 9.45
N MET A 258 5.87 3.38 8.35
CA MET A 258 7.32 3.38 8.28
C MET A 258 7.85 4.80 8.50
N LEU A 259 8.92 4.93 9.28
CA LEU A 259 9.43 6.22 9.71
C LEU A 259 9.88 7.12 8.53
N ARG A 260 10.30 6.54 7.41
CA ARG A 260 10.70 7.29 6.21
C ARG A 260 9.59 7.43 5.16
N ASP A 261 8.36 7.02 5.45
CA ASP A 261 7.21 7.29 4.58
C ASP A 261 6.72 8.73 4.78
N LEU A 262 7.43 9.68 4.19
CA LEU A 262 7.14 11.11 4.35
C LEU A 262 6.01 11.60 3.44
N GLU A 263 5.70 10.85 2.38
CA GLU A 263 4.81 11.29 1.30
C GLU A 263 3.37 10.81 1.53
N PHE A 264 3.18 9.51 1.81
CA PHE A 264 1.86 8.90 1.84
C PHE A 264 1.31 8.76 3.25
N ALA A 265 2.14 8.29 4.18
CA ALA A 265 1.74 7.96 5.55
C ALA A 265 2.69 8.53 6.59
N SER A 266 2.97 9.83 6.48
CA SER A 266 3.88 10.52 7.39
C SER A 266 3.37 10.55 8.82
N GLU A 267 4.32 10.58 9.77
CA GLU A 267 4.04 10.69 11.20
C GLU A 267 3.11 11.88 11.48
N ASP A 268 3.31 13.03 10.83
CA ASP A 268 2.48 14.21 11.02
C ASP A 268 1.03 14.01 10.60
N ARG A 269 0.80 13.36 9.45
CA ARG A 269 -0.55 13.04 8.96
C ARG A 269 -1.25 12.05 9.87
N ILE A 270 -0.54 11.03 10.34
CA ILE A 270 -1.07 10.04 11.29
C ILE A 270 -1.37 10.68 12.65
N ASN A 271 -0.46 11.51 13.16
CA ASN A 271 -0.65 12.24 14.41
C ASN A 271 -1.83 13.22 14.32
N ALA A 272 -2.09 13.81 13.15
CA ALA A 272 -3.30 14.62 12.94
C ALA A 272 -4.58 13.81 13.12
N SER A 273 -4.66 12.60 12.54
CA SER A 273 -5.80 11.70 12.77
C SER A 273 -5.90 11.26 14.24
N MET A 274 -4.79 10.87 14.87
CA MET A 274 -4.76 10.44 16.27
C MET A 274 -5.23 11.55 17.24
N ARG A 275 -4.84 12.80 17.01
CA ARG A 275 -5.33 13.94 17.82
C ARG A 275 -6.84 14.05 17.78
N MET A 276 -7.46 13.82 16.62
CA MET A 276 -8.91 13.85 16.52
C MET A 276 -9.55 12.63 17.20
N PHE A 277 -8.99 11.43 17.06
CA PHE A 277 -9.45 10.24 17.80
C PHE A 277 -9.39 10.46 19.31
N ALA A 278 -8.33 11.09 19.81
CA ALA A 278 -8.18 11.42 21.23
C ALA A 278 -9.30 12.38 21.70
N ARG A 279 -9.61 13.42 20.91
CA ARG A 279 -10.71 14.36 21.20
C ARG A 279 -12.06 13.64 21.26
N GLU A 280 -12.30 12.73 20.31
CA GLU A 280 -13.55 11.97 20.21
C GLU A 280 -13.58 10.71 21.11
N LYS A 281 -12.54 10.49 21.92
CA LYS A 281 -12.39 9.34 22.84
C LYS A 281 -12.44 7.98 22.14
N ILE A 282 -12.03 7.92 20.87
CA ILE A 282 -11.90 6.67 20.12
C ILE A 282 -10.55 6.03 20.45
N HIS A 283 -10.56 4.74 20.76
CA HIS A 283 -9.31 4.04 21.09
C HIS A 283 -8.45 3.89 19.84
N HIS A 284 -7.19 4.23 20.00
CA HIS A 284 -6.22 4.17 18.92
C HIS A 284 -4.83 3.83 19.42
N LYS A 285 -4.00 3.34 18.51
CA LYS A 285 -2.57 3.13 18.74
C LYS A 285 -1.81 3.25 17.43
N SER A 286 -0.58 3.74 17.48
CA SER A 286 0.34 3.67 16.35
C SER A 286 1.51 2.73 16.65
N PHE A 287 2.04 2.14 15.60
CA PHE A 287 3.18 1.26 15.62
C PHE A 287 4.14 1.71 14.52
N ILE A 288 5.33 2.14 14.94
CA ILE A 288 6.36 2.67 14.04
C ILE A 288 7.27 1.52 13.60
N ILE A 289 7.54 1.47 12.30
CA ILE A 289 8.58 0.64 11.69
C ILE A 289 9.78 1.54 11.39
N GLU A 290 10.87 1.31 12.11
CA GLU A 290 12.13 2.00 11.89
C GLU A 290 12.91 1.34 10.73
N PRO A 291 13.83 2.07 10.08
CA PRO A 291 14.78 1.48 9.15
C PRO A 291 15.54 0.33 9.81
N ILE A 292 15.83 -0.71 9.03
CA ILE A 292 16.44 -1.94 9.56
C ILE A 292 17.90 -1.97 9.15
N GLY A 293 18.78 -2.09 10.13
CA GLY A 293 20.21 -2.31 9.91
C GLY A 293 20.45 -3.61 9.17
N LEU A 294 21.12 -3.55 8.03
CA LEU A 294 21.52 -4.74 7.30
C LEU A 294 22.68 -5.44 8.01
N SER A 295 22.64 -6.76 8.00
CA SER A 295 23.73 -7.64 8.40
C SER A 295 24.04 -8.59 7.26
N ARG A 296 25.16 -9.30 7.38
CA ARG A 296 25.58 -10.34 6.44
C ARG A 296 24.58 -11.50 6.28
N THR A 297 23.57 -11.61 7.15
CA THR A 297 22.56 -12.68 7.11
C THR A 297 21.13 -12.17 6.97
N THR A 298 20.90 -10.85 6.98
CA THR A 298 19.55 -10.26 7.02
C THR A 298 18.67 -10.74 5.86
N PHE A 299 19.19 -10.79 4.64
CA PHE A 299 18.45 -11.31 3.48
C PHE A 299 18.07 -12.79 3.62
N HIS A 300 18.98 -13.62 4.15
CA HIS A 300 18.72 -15.05 4.36
C HIS A 300 17.71 -15.29 5.49
N GLU A 301 17.73 -14.47 6.54
CA GLU A 301 16.77 -14.55 7.65
C GLU A 301 15.37 -14.12 7.23
N ARG A 302 15.27 -13.19 6.28
CA ARG A 302 13.99 -12.59 5.86
C ARG A 302 13.41 -13.20 4.60
N ILE A 303 14.25 -13.65 3.68
CA ILE A 303 13.88 -14.34 2.44
C ILE A 303 14.48 -15.76 2.47
N PRO A 304 13.77 -16.75 3.02
CA PRO A 304 14.34 -18.09 3.20
C PRO A 304 14.85 -18.83 1.94
N THR A 305 14.44 -18.45 0.72
CA THR A 305 15.05 -18.95 -0.53
C THR A 305 16.43 -18.36 -0.84
N ILE A 306 16.80 -17.25 -0.20
CA ILE A 306 18.15 -16.70 -0.30
C ILE A 306 19.06 -17.48 0.64
N ARG A 307 20.12 -18.08 0.09
CA ARG A 307 21.14 -18.80 0.87
C ARG A 307 22.00 -17.83 1.68
N LYS A 308 22.64 -18.34 2.73
CA LYS A 308 23.47 -17.53 3.64
C LYS A 308 24.64 -16.88 2.88
N GLU A 309 25.22 -17.59 1.93
CA GLU A 309 26.33 -17.13 1.08
C GLU A 309 25.87 -16.02 0.15
N THR A 310 24.70 -16.17 -0.48
CA THR A 310 24.06 -15.13 -1.31
C THR A 310 23.72 -13.88 -0.49
N ALA A 311 23.22 -14.02 0.73
CA ALA A 311 22.96 -12.89 1.61
C ALA A 311 24.24 -12.13 1.98
N ARG A 312 25.33 -12.84 2.26
CA ARG A 312 26.66 -12.25 2.50
C ARG A 312 27.16 -11.50 1.28
N TYR A 313 26.98 -12.08 0.09
CA TYR A 313 27.34 -11.45 -1.18
C TYR A 313 26.54 -10.16 -1.41
N ILE A 314 25.21 -10.17 -1.24
CA ILE A 314 24.37 -8.96 -1.37
C ILE A 314 24.84 -7.87 -0.39
N TYR A 315 25.06 -8.23 0.88
CA TYR A 315 25.58 -7.29 1.88
C TYR A 315 26.91 -6.68 1.45
N TYR A 316 27.87 -7.52 1.03
CA TYR A 316 29.18 -7.07 0.55
C TYR A 316 29.06 -6.12 -0.64
N ARG A 317 28.22 -6.44 -1.63
CA ARG A 317 28.01 -5.59 -2.81
C ARG A 317 27.41 -4.24 -2.42
N LEU A 318 26.45 -4.19 -1.49
CA LEU A 318 25.89 -2.94 -0.97
C LEU A 318 26.96 -2.11 -0.23
N GLU A 319 27.79 -2.75 0.59
CA GLU A 319 28.87 -2.11 1.34
C GLU A 319 29.92 -1.50 0.40
N GLN A 320 30.45 -2.28 -0.55
CA GLN A 320 31.47 -1.83 -1.50
C GLN A 320 31.01 -0.67 -2.38
N ASN A 321 29.72 -0.60 -2.69
CA ASN A 321 29.14 0.47 -3.50
C ASN A 321 28.65 1.66 -2.66
N GLY A 322 28.94 1.69 -1.35
CA GLY A 322 28.59 2.81 -0.47
C GLY A 322 27.10 2.96 -0.20
N TRP A 323 26.30 1.89 -0.33
CA TRP A 323 24.86 1.90 -0.05
C TRP A 323 24.53 1.77 1.43
N LEU A 324 25.50 1.35 2.25
CA LEU A 324 25.34 1.21 3.70
C LEU A 324 25.88 2.46 4.42
N GLY A 325 25.04 3.04 5.27
CA GLY A 325 25.33 4.19 6.12
C GLY A 325 25.63 3.79 7.56
N PRO A 326 25.55 4.74 8.51
CA PRO A 326 25.65 4.46 9.93
C PRO A 326 24.67 3.35 10.35
N TYR A 327 25.12 2.47 11.24
CA TYR A 327 24.35 1.31 11.73
C TYR A 327 23.90 0.34 10.61
N ASN A 328 24.59 0.34 9.47
CA ASN A 328 24.28 -0.46 8.27
C ASN A 328 22.88 -0.20 7.69
N HIS A 329 22.30 0.98 7.93
CA HIS A 329 21.07 1.39 7.26
C HIS A 329 21.33 1.71 5.79
N LEU A 330 20.33 1.48 4.92
CA LEU A 330 20.40 1.96 3.55
C LEU A 330 20.46 3.50 3.52
N ARG A 331 21.46 4.04 2.83
CA ARG A 331 21.63 5.50 2.61
C ARG A 331 20.61 6.05 1.61
N TYR A 332 20.27 5.23 0.62
CA TYR A 332 19.47 5.66 -0.52
C TYR A 332 18.15 4.89 -0.57
N ASN A 333 17.09 5.59 -0.96
CA ASN A 333 15.80 4.97 -1.22
C ASN A 333 15.92 4.06 -2.46
N PRO A 334 15.75 2.73 -2.33
CA PRO A 334 15.91 1.78 -3.44
C PRO A 334 14.81 1.87 -4.51
N ARG A 335 13.69 2.54 -4.23
CA ARG A 335 12.63 2.86 -5.23
C ARG A 335 13.02 4.04 -6.13
N ARG A 336 13.75 5.01 -5.57
CA ARG A 336 14.12 6.26 -6.27
C ARG A 336 15.49 6.18 -6.93
N ARG A 337 16.40 5.39 -6.35
CA ARG A 337 17.72 5.11 -6.93
C ARG A 337 17.80 3.63 -7.26
N THR A 338 17.97 3.30 -8.53
CA THR A 338 17.94 1.92 -9.04
C THR A 338 19.32 1.34 -9.37
N VAL A 339 20.40 2.12 -9.20
CA VAL A 339 21.80 1.70 -9.47
C VAL A 339 22.20 0.42 -8.71
N TRP A 340 21.53 0.12 -7.60
CA TRP A 340 21.69 -1.16 -6.89
C TRP A 340 21.37 -2.38 -7.75
N GLN A 341 20.47 -2.27 -8.72
CA GLN A 341 20.17 -3.37 -9.62
C GLN A 341 21.39 -3.70 -10.47
N GLU A 342 22.08 -2.69 -10.99
CA GLU A 342 23.25 -2.89 -11.84
C GLU A 342 24.38 -3.54 -11.05
N PHE A 343 24.81 -2.97 -9.92
CA PHE A 343 25.91 -3.58 -9.18
C PHE A 343 25.51 -4.80 -8.35
N LEU A 344 24.23 -5.14 -8.13
CA LEU A 344 23.92 -6.43 -7.51
C LEU A 344 23.95 -7.57 -8.54
N PHE A 345 23.44 -7.33 -9.74
CA PHE A 345 23.21 -8.39 -10.73
C PHE A 345 24.28 -8.48 -11.83
N THR A 346 25.20 -7.51 -11.93
CA THR A 346 26.35 -7.59 -12.84
C THR A 346 27.53 -8.29 -12.18
N PRO A 347 28.16 -9.29 -12.84
CA PRO A 347 29.37 -9.94 -12.34
C PRO A 347 30.49 -8.94 -12.01
N ASN A 348 31.26 -9.19 -10.95
CA ASN A 348 32.41 -8.37 -10.57
C ASN A 348 33.71 -9.16 -10.30
N ASN A 349 33.74 -10.46 -10.58
CA ASN A 349 34.91 -11.32 -10.35
C ASN A 349 35.41 -11.33 -8.89
N SER A 350 34.55 -11.00 -7.91
CA SER A 350 34.92 -11.11 -6.50
C SER A 350 35.03 -12.58 -6.07
N THR A 351 35.85 -12.87 -5.06
CA THR A 351 36.01 -14.23 -4.53
C THR A 351 34.73 -14.80 -3.90
N MET A 352 33.75 -13.94 -3.59
CA MET A 352 32.43 -14.32 -3.08
C MET A 352 31.43 -14.66 -4.21
N GLU A 353 31.78 -14.37 -5.46
CA GLU A 353 30.95 -14.58 -6.64
C GLU A 353 31.17 -16.00 -7.18
N THR A 354 30.44 -16.97 -6.62
CA THR A 354 30.39 -18.32 -7.18
C THR A 354 29.19 -18.47 -8.13
N LYS A 355 29.22 -19.48 -9.00
CA LYS A 355 28.11 -19.82 -9.90
C LYS A 355 26.81 -20.04 -9.12
N GLU A 356 26.89 -20.70 -7.96
CA GLU A 356 25.74 -21.00 -7.10
C GLU A 356 25.17 -19.73 -6.44
N VAL A 357 26.04 -18.78 -6.05
CA VAL A 357 25.61 -17.49 -5.50
C VAL A 357 24.86 -16.68 -6.55
N LEU A 358 25.40 -16.58 -7.77
CA LEU A 358 24.75 -15.87 -8.86
C LEU A 358 23.43 -16.51 -9.28
N GLN A 359 23.38 -17.85 -9.35
CA GLN A 359 22.15 -18.57 -9.62
C GLN A 359 21.09 -18.27 -8.55
N ASN A 360 21.43 -18.43 -7.27
CA ASN A 360 20.48 -18.19 -6.19
C ASN A 360 20.05 -16.72 -6.09
N LEU A 361 20.94 -15.78 -6.42
CA LEU A 361 20.61 -14.35 -6.50
C LEU A 361 19.57 -14.08 -7.58
N ASN A 362 19.77 -14.64 -8.79
CA ASN A 362 18.86 -14.47 -9.92
C ASN A 362 17.50 -15.12 -9.68
N GLU A 363 17.46 -16.31 -9.09
CA GLU A 363 16.22 -16.99 -8.67
C GLU A 363 15.39 -16.15 -7.69
N ASN A 364 16.04 -15.25 -6.93
CA ASN A 364 15.41 -14.41 -5.92
C ASN A 364 15.28 -12.94 -6.32
N LYS A 365 15.59 -12.58 -7.57
CA LYS A 365 15.65 -11.20 -8.06
C LYS A 365 14.35 -10.43 -7.79
N GLN A 366 13.20 -11.09 -7.88
CA GLN A 366 11.88 -10.50 -7.67
C GLN A 366 11.60 -10.09 -6.21
N TYR A 367 12.25 -10.69 -5.22
CA TYR A 367 11.99 -10.40 -3.79
C TYR A 367 12.90 -9.32 -3.21
N ILE A 368 14.05 -9.09 -3.85
CA ILE A 368 15.07 -8.15 -3.40
C ILE A 368 14.57 -6.69 -3.37
N PRO A 369 13.87 -6.16 -4.41
CA PRO A 369 13.38 -4.78 -4.37
C PRO A 369 12.44 -4.50 -3.19
N ASP A 370 11.43 -5.35 -3.00
CA ASP A 370 10.43 -5.21 -1.92
C ASP A 370 11.12 -5.25 -0.55
N PHE A 371 12.08 -6.16 -0.37
CA PHE A 371 12.80 -6.27 0.89
C PHE A 371 13.80 -5.12 1.12
N LEU A 372 14.48 -4.64 0.08
CA LEU A 372 15.30 -3.42 0.17
C LEU A 372 14.44 -2.23 0.60
N ASN A 373 13.24 -2.10 0.04
CA ASN A 373 12.33 -1.02 0.41
C ASN A 373 11.84 -1.15 1.86
N THR A 374 11.57 -2.39 2.29
CA THR A 374 11.23 -2.72 3.69
C THR A 374 12.32 -2.29 4.66
N VAL A 375 13.58 -2.64 4.40
CA VAL A 375 14.70 -2.27 5.30
C VAL A 375 15.05 -0.79 5.22
N TYR A 376 14.79 -0.13 4.09
CA TYR A 376 14.89 1.33 3.99
C TYR A 376 13.83 2.01 4.88
N GLY A 377 12.63 1.44 4.94
CA GLY A 377 11.52 1.92 5.76
C GLY A 377 10.67 3.00 5.07
N GLU A 378 10.33 2.82 3.79
CA GLU A 378 9.40 3.71 3.06
C GLU A 378 8.35 2.88 2.29
N HIS A 379 7.07 3.11 2.58
CA HIS A 379 5.92 2.68 1.77
C HIS A 379 5.94 1.22 1.23
N GLU A 380 6.27 0.23 2.07
CA GLU A 380 6.11 -1.20 1.80
C GLU A 380 5.38 -1.92 2.95
N ILE A 381 4.71 -3.03 2.66
CA ILE A 381 4.15 -3.90 3.70
C ILE A 381 5.26 -4.70 4.37
N SER A 382 5.19 -4.79 5.69
CA SER A 382 6.16 -5.55 6.49
C SER A 382 5.50 -6.19 7.71
N PHE A 383 6.03 -7.31 8.19
CA PHE A 383 5.46 -8.06 9.31
C PHE A 383 5.71 -7.42 10.70
N GLU A 384 6.72 -6.55 10.82
CA GLU A 384 7.41 -6.08 12.04
C GLU A 384 6.52 -5.59 13.16
N ARG A 385 5.34 -5.08 12.82
CA ARG A 385 4.36 -4.52 13.76
C ARG A 385 2.95 -5.08 13.55
N SER A 386 2.77 -5.95 12.56
CA SER A 386 1.46 -6.50 12.21
C SER A 386 0.96 -7.46 13.28
N TYR A 387 1.83 -8.31 13.83
CA TYR A 387 1.46 -9.22 14.91
C TYR A 387 0.98 -8.45 16.15
N GLU A 388 1.71 -7.42 16.56
CA GLU A 388 1.41 -6.59 17.72
C GLU A 388 0.11 -5.81 17.53
N ALA A 389 -0.13 -5.25 16.33
CA ALA A 389 -1.37 -4.55 16.02
C ALA A 389 -2.59 -5.47 16.07
N LEU A 390 -2.51 -6.65 15.43
CA LEU A 390 -3.59 -7.64 15.45
C LEU A 390 -3.85 -8.15 16.88
N LYS A 391 -2.79 -8.44 17.65
CA LYS A 391 -2.89 -8.85 19.05
C LYS A 391 -3.52 -7.75 19.91
N TRP A 392 -3.17 -6.49 19.67
CA TRP A 392 -3.75 -5.35 20.37
C TRP A 392 -5.25 -5.23 20.12
N HIS A 393 -5.71 -5.38 18.87
CA HIS A 393 -7.13 -5.39 18.55
C HIS A 393 -7.90 -6.47 19.32
N ARG A 394 -7.40 -7.71 19.36
CA ARG A 394 -8.00 -8.81 20.13
C ARG A 394 -8.11 -8.46 21.61
N LYS A 395 -7.04 -7.91 22.19
CA LYS A 395 -7.02 -7.50 23.59
C LYS A 395 -8.09 -6.45 23.88
N ILE A 396 -8.19 -5.42 23.05
CA ILE A 396 -9.18 -4.35 23.24
C ILE A 396 -10.61 -4.89 23.09
N TYR A 397 -10.86 -5.74 22.11
CA TYR A 397 -12.17 -6.35 21.90
C TYR A 397 -12.62 -7.18 23.13
N HIS A 398 -11.76 -8.07 23.64
CA HIS A 398 -12.07 -8.88 24.82
C HIS A 398 -12.26 -8.04 26.09
N ASN A 399 -11.46 -6.99 26.27
CA ASN A 399 -11.53 -6.13 27.46
C ASN A 399 -12.79 -5.27 27.52
N ARG A 400 -13.48 -5.05 26.40
CA ARG A 400 -14.70 -4.23 26.37
C ARG A 400 -15.94 -4.98 26.85
N GLY A 401 -15.83 -6.28 27.14
CA GLY A 401 -16.98 -7.17 27.22
C GLY A 401 -17.59 -7.31 25.83
N ASN A 402 -18.10 -8.48 25.47
CA ASN A 402 -18.78 -8.64 24.18
C ASN A 402 -19.89 -7.57 24.08
N PRO A 403 -19.83 -6.61 23.13
CA PRO A 403 -20.99 -5.75 22.92
C PRO A 403 -22.18 -6.66 22.58
N PRO A 404 -23.40 -6.34 23.07
CA PRO A 404 -24.57 -7.14 22.77
C PRO A 404 -24.72 -7.27 21.25
N LYS A 405 -25.12 -8.48 20.82
CA LYS A 405 -25.34 -8.85 19.41
C LYS A 405 -26.26 -7.89 18.68
#